data_AF-A0A2H6NID2-F1
#
_entry.id   AF-A0A2H6NID2-F1
#
_cell.length_a   1.000
_cell.length_b   1.000
_cell.length_c   1.000
_cell.angle_alpha   90.00
_cell.angle_beta   90.00
_cell.angle_gamma   90.00
#
_symmetry.space_group_name_H-M   'P 1'
#
loop_
_entity.id
_entity.type
_entity.pdbx_description
1 polymer ?
#
loop_
_entity_poly.entity_id
_entity_poly.type
_entity_poly.pdbx_seq_one_letter_code
_entity_poly.pdbx_strand_id
1 'polypeptide(L)'
;MLNFIGCADLQSLDTMQPMERKKQGYIHELIQTEEKYMDDLQLVLEVFQKQMTEAGCLSEAEMGLIFVNWKELILCNTKLLKAFRVRKKTGGEKMPVQMIGDILAAQLSHMQAYIGFCSCQLNGAALLQQKTDEEPEFKEFLKKLASDSRCKGMPLSSFLLKPMQRITRYPLLIKSILENTPETHPDHNNLKQALERAEELCSQVNEGVREKENSDRLEWIQSHVQCEGLVEQLVFNSLTNCLGPRKLLHSGKLYKTKSNKELYGFLFSDFLLLTYMVKQFVSTGSEKLFSPKSNSQFKMYKVPIFLNEVLVKLPTDPSSDEPIFHISHIDRVYTLKTDNINERTAWVQKIKGASEQYIETEKKKHEKAYQARPQKSSGIGRLMVHVIEATELKACKPNGKSNPYCEVSMGSQSYTTRTLPDTLNPKWNFNCQFFIKDLYQDVLCITMFDRDQFSPDEFLGRTEVPVAKIRTEQENKGPTTKRLLLHEVSTGEIWVRFDLQLFDRKTLV
;
A
#
# COMPACT_ATOMS: atom_id res chain seq x y z
N MET A 1 -30.86 -24.29 18.86
CA MET A 1 -32.16 -24.01 19.51
C MET A 1 -31.92 -23.70 20.99
N LEU A 2 -31.14 -22.66 21.31
CA LEU A 2 -30.79 -22.31 22.69
C LEU A 2 -30.65 -20.78 22.77
N ASN A 3 -31.28 -20.18 23.80
CA ASN A 3 -31.29 -18.76 24.23
C ASN A 3 -32.36 -17.78 23.69
N PHE A 4 -33.41 -18.21 22.98
CA PHE A 4 -34.52 -17.30 22.65
C PHE A 4 -35.39 -16.95 23.89
N ILE A 5 -35.31 -17.74 24.97
CA ILE A 5 -36.33 -17.80 26.04
C ILE A 5 -36.32 -16.57 26.98
N GLY A 6 -35.29 -15.72 26.95
CA GLY A 6 -35.12 -14.64 27.94
C GLY A 6 -35.85 -13.32 27.69
N CYS A 7 -36.36 -13.04 26.49
CA CYS A 7 -36.81 -11.68 26.14
C CYS A 7 -38.18 -11.55 25.45
N ALA A 8 -38.77 -12.62 24.92
CA ALA A 8 -40.09 -12.57 24.31
C ALA A 8 -41.12 -13.29 25.20
N ASP A 9 -42.33 -12.75 25.31
CA ASP A 9 -43.44 -13.41 25.99
C ASP A 9 -43.70 -14.77 25.30
N LEU A 10 -43.80 -15.87 26.05
CA LEU A 10 -43.97 -17.22 25.47
C LEU A 10 -45.16 -17.29 24.49
N GLN A 11 -46.22 -16.51 24.73
CA GLN A 11 -47.39 -16.39 23.84
C GLN A 11 -47.09 -15.67 22.51
N SER A 12 -46.18 -14.70 22.50
CA SER A 12 -45.77 -13.99 21.27
C SER A 12 -44.89 -14.85 20.36
N LEU A 13 -44.18 -15.80 20.97
CA LEU A 13 -43.28 -16.72 20.28
C LEU A 13 -44.01 -17.80 19.50
N ASP A 14 -45.04 -18.39 20.11
CA ASP A 14 -45.82 -19.50 19.54
C ASP A 14 -46.71 -19.09 18.36
N THR A 15 -46.94 -17.79 18.19
CA THR A 15 -47.71 -17.22 17.06
C THR A 15 -46.84 -16.75 15.88
N MET A 16 -45.50 -16.72 16.03
CA MET A 16 -44.59 -16.31 14.94
C MET A 16 -44.28 -17.43 13.95
N GLN A 17 -44.24 -17.07 12.67
CA GLN A 17 -43.78 -17.96 11.60
C GLN A 17 -42.34 -18.42 11.86
N PRO A 18 -41.97 -19.66 11.50
CA PRO A 18 -40.64 -20.21 11.78
C PRO A 18 -39.46 -19.38 11.24
N MET A 19 -39.64 -18.76 10.07
CA MET A 19 -38.63 -17.89 9.44
C MET A 19 -38.41 -16.59 10.24
N GLU A 20 -39.50 -15.96 10.71
CA GLU A 20 -39.42 -14.75 11.55
C GLU A 20 -38.77 -15.07 12.90
N ARG A 21 -39.09 -16.23 13.49
CA ARG A 21 -38.46 -16.70 14.74
C ARG A 21 -36.94 -16.85 14.58
N LYS A 22 -36.47 -17.39 13.45
CA LYS A 22 -35.03 -17.48 13.13
C LYS A 22 -34.39 -16.10 12.95
N LYS A 23 -35.02 -15.21 12.17
CA LYS A 23 -34.57 -13.83 11.96
C LYS A 23 -34.36 -13.11 13.30
N GLN A 24 -35.36 -13.14 14.18
CA GLN A 24 -35.27 -12.52 15.51
C GLN A 24 -34.18 -13.16 16.38
N GLY A 25 -33.94 -14.47 16.24
CA GLY A 25 -32.88 -15.17 16.96
C GLY A 25 -31.49 -14.66 16.57
N TYR A 26 -31.24 -14.48 15.28
CA TYR A 26 -29.97 -13.93 14.79
C TYR A 26 -29.80 -12.44 15.12
N ILE A 27 -30.88 -11.64 15.10
CA ILE A 27 -30.84 -10.24 15.55
C ILE A 27 -30.49 -10.17 17.05
N HIS A 28 -31.10 -11.04 17.87
CA HIS A 28 -30.79 -11.11 19.30
C HIS A 28 -29.34 -11.53 19.54
N GLU A 29 -28.86 -12.57 18.83
CA GLU A 29 -27.47 -13.00 18.89
C GLU A 29 -26.51 -11.86 18.52
N LEU A 30 -26.80 -11.11 17.44
CA LEU A 30 -25.99 -9.97 17.02
C LEU A 30 -25.85 -8.93 18.15
N ILE A 31 -26.97 -8.52 18.75
CA ILE A 31 -26.98 -7.49 19.81
C ILE A 31 -26.30 -8.02 21.07
N GLN A 32 -26.64 -9.22 21.53
CA GLN A 32 -26.07 -9.80 22.75
C GLN A 32 -24.56 -10.03 22.63
N THR A 33 -24.11 -10.50 21.47
CA THR A 33 -22.67 -10.69 21.21
C THR A 33 -21.93 -9.37 21.06
N GLU A 34 -22.60 -8.29 20.61
CA GLU A 34 -22.03 -6.94 20.59
C GLU A 34 -21.87 -6.36 22.00
N GLU A 35 -22.85 -6.57 22.89
CA GLU A 35 -22.76 -6.17 24.30
C GLU A 35 -21.58 -6.85 24.99
N LYS A 36 -21.49 -8.18 24.85
CA LYS A 36 -20.38 -8.95 25.41
C LYS A 36 -19.04 -8.51 24.82
N TYR A 37 -18.98 -8.24 23.52
CA TYR A 37 -17.76 -7.78 22.88
C TYR A 37 -17.33 -6.41 23.42
N MET A 38 -18.26 -5.48 23.63
CA MET A 38 -17.96 -4.19 24.25
C MET A 38 -17.50 -4.32 25.70
N ASP A 39 -18.11 -5.21 26.48
CA ASP A 39 -17.66 -5.51 27.84
C ASP A 39 -16.22 -6.05 27.84
N ASP A 40 -15.91 -6.96 26.91
CA ASP A 40 -14.55 -7.49 26.73
C ASP A 40 -13.55 -6.38 26.33
N LEU A 41 -13.92 -5.45 25.44
CA LEU A 41 -13.05 -4.34 25.05
C LEU A 41 -12.77 -3.39 26.22
N GLN A 42 -13.81 -3.05 26.98
CA GLN A 42 -13.70 -2.16 28.13
C GLN A 42 -12.89 -2.80 29.27
N LEU A 43 -13.07 -4.10 29.48
CA LEU A 43 -12.29 -4.88 30.44
C LEU A 43 -10.79 -4.79 30.15
N VAL A 44 -10.37 -4.84 28.89
CA VAL A 44 -8.95 -4.72 28.52
C VAL A 44 -8.36 -3.38 28.96
N LEU A 45 -9.10 -2.27 28.82
CA LEU A 45 -8.64 -0.96 29.30
C LEU A 45 -8.48 -0.95 30.82
N GLU A 46 -9.50 -1.44 31.53
CA GLU A 46 -9.60 -1.31 32.98
C GLU A 46 -8.66 -2.24 33.73
N VAL A 47 -8.61 -3.51 33.32
CA VAL A 47 -7.87 -4.57 34.01
C VAL A 47 -6.42 -4.63 33.55
N PHE A 48 -6.18 -4.49 32.24
CA PHE A 48 -4.84 -4.66 31.68
C PHE A 48 -4.15 -3.32 31.42
N GLN A 49 -4.63 -2.52 30.47
CA GLN A 49 -3.90 -1.35 30.00
C GLN A 49 -3.62 -0.34 31.13
N LYS A 50 -4.62 -0.03 31.95
CA LYS A 50 -4.48 0.90 33.06
C LYS A 50 -3.45 0.40 34.08
N GLN A 51 -3.56 -0.85 34.51
CA GLN A 51 -2.66 -1.43 35.51
C GLN A 51 -1.23 -1.56 34.99
N MET A 52 -1.04 -1.93 33.72
CA MET A 52 0.27 -1.97 33.09
C MET A 52 0.92 -0.58 32.97
N THR A 53 0.10 0.45 32.69
CA THR A 53 0.57 1.85 32.63
C THR A 53 1.01 2.33 34.02
N GLU A 54 0.18 2.11 35.05
CA GLU A 54 0.46 2.52 36.43
C GLU A 54 1.67 1.78 37.03
N ALA A 55 1.84 0.50 36.68
CA ALA A 55 2.99 -0.29 37.11
C ALA A 55 4.30 0.09 36.40
N GLY A 56 4.23 0.79 35.26
CA GLY A 56 5.41 1.15 34.46
C GLY A 56 6.19 -0.07 33.96
N CYS A 57 5.54 -1.23 33.78
CA CYS A 57 6.21 -2.47 33.42
C CYS A 57 6.66 -2.54 31.95
N LEU A 58 6.16 -1.63 31.11
CA LEU A 58 6.55 -1.44 29.72
C LEU A 58 6.67 0.06 29.42
N SER A 59 7.52 0.41 28.45
CA SER A 59 7.62 1.77 27.95
C SER A 59 6.33 2.20 27.21
N GLU A 60 6.12 3.51 27.07
CA GLU A 60 4.97 4.05 26.32
C GLU A 60 4.94 3.55 24.87
N ALA A 61 6.11 3.41 24.24
CA ALA A 61 6.23 2.85 22.89
C ALA A 61 5.79 1.37 22.82
N GLU A 62 6.22 0.55 23.78
CA GLU A 62 5.82 -0.87 23.87
C GLU A 62 4.32 -1.01 24.15
N MET A 63 3.77 -0.16 25.03
CA MET A 63 2.33 -0.09 25.29
C MET A 63 1.56 0.31 24.02
N GLY A 64 2.08 1.27 23.25
CA GLY A 64 1.53 1.67 21.95
C GLY A 64 1.55 0.55 20.92
N LEU A 65 2.56 -0.33 20.92
CA LEU A 65 2.62 -1.48 20.03
C LEU A 65 1.60 -2.57 20.39
N ILE A 66 1.34 -2.79 21.69
CA ILE A 66 0.42 -3.84 22.14
C ILE A 66 -1.04 -3.41 21.96
N PHE A 67 -1.39 -2.18 22.38
CA PHE A 67 -2.77 -1.72 22.40
C PHE A 67 -3.16 -0.89 21.16
N VAL A 68 -2.20 -0.39 20.39
CA VAL A 68 -2.41 0.38 19.15
C VAL A 68 -3.46 1.47 19.38
N ASN A 69 -4.60 1.41 18.68
CA ASN A 69 -5.72 2.33 18.77
C ASN A 69 -6.95 1.71 19.46
N TRP A 70 -6.76 0.88 20.49
CA TRP A 70 -7.84 0.17 21.22
C TRP A 70 -9.02 1.07 21.63
N LYS A 71 -8.73 2.30 22.06
CA LYS A 71 -9.76 3.29 22.45
C LYS A 71 -10.68 3.68 21.27
N GLU A 72 -10.15 3.71 20.06
CA GLU A 72 -10.95 4.00 18.85
C GLU A 72 -11.88 2.84 18.50
N LEU A 73 -11.44 1.59 18.74
CA LEU A 73 -12.32 0.42 18.61
C LEU A 73 -13.51 0.53 19.57
N ILE A 74 -13.27 0.91 20.83
CA ILE A 74 -14.34 1.13 21.81
C ILE A 74 -15.28 2.23 21.33
N LEU A 75 -14.75 3.32 20.78
CA LEU A 75 -15.56 4.45 20.30
C LEU A 75 -16.52 4.06 19.16
N CYS A 76 -16.03 3.35 18.14
CA CYS A 76 -16.87 2.98 17.00
C CYS A 76 -17.93 1.94 17.38
N ASN A 77 -17.58 0.94 18.19
CA ASN A 77 -18.54 -0.07 18.64
C ASN A 77 -19.54 0.48 19.68
N THR A 78 -19.15 1.48 20.49
CA THR A 78 -20.10 2.20 21.37
C THR A 78 -21.20 2.89 20.57
N LYS A 79 -20.88 3.48 19.41
CA LYS A 79 -21.89 4.11 18.54
C LYS A 79 -22.86 3.06 17.98
N LEU A 80 -22.34 1.93 17.50
CA LEU A 80 -23.14 0.80 17.02
C LEU A 80 -24.08 0.28 18.11
N LEU A 81 -23.53 0.01 19.30
CA LEU A 81 -24.30 -0.57 20.39
C LEU A 81 -25.38 0.38 20.90
N LYS A 82 -25.09 1.69 20.98
CA LYS A 82 -26.09 2.72 21.30
C LYS A 82 -27.23 2.71 20.28
N ALA A 83 -26.93 2.61 18.99
CA ALA A 83 -27.96 2.54 17.95
C ALA A 83 -28.84 1.29 18.09
N PHE A 84 -28.26 0.12 18.38
CA PHE A 84 -29.03 -1.10 18.66
C PHE A 84 -29.94 -0.96 19.89
N ARG A 85 -29.42 -0.38 20.99
CA ARG A 85 -30.21 -0.15 22.21
C ARG A 85 -31.38 0.81 21.97
N VAL A 86 -31.16 1.88 21.20
CA VAL A 86 -32.23 2.81 20.81
C VAL A 86 -33.29 2.08 19.99
N ARG A 87 -32.89 1.30 18.97
CA ARG A 87 -33.82 0.51 18.14
C ARG A 87 -34.67 -0.46 18.96
N LYS A 88 -34.05 -1.21 19.86
CA LYS A 88 -34.74 -2.16 20.75
C LYS A 88 -35.71 -1.44 21.70
N LYS A 89 -35.31 -0.29 22.25
CA LYS A 89 -36.17 0.49 23.16
C LYS A 89 -37.37 1.11 22.46
N THR A 90 -37.18 1.70 21.28
CA THR A 90 -38.27 2.35 20.52
C THR A 90 -39.31 1.34 20.02
N GLY A 91 -38.89 0.11 19.69
CA GLY A 91 -39.81 -0.96 19.29
C GLY A 91 -40.58 -1.62 20.44
N GLY A 92 -40.14 -1.42 21.69
CA GLY A 92 -40.62 -2.14 22.87
C GLY A 92 -39.71 -3.31 23.23
N GLU A 93 -39.31 -3.42 24.50
CA GLU A 93 -38.23 -4.31 24.95
C GLU A 93 -38.48 -5.81 24.69
N LYS A 94 -39.75 -6.21 24.64
CA LYS A 94 -40.21 -7.58 24.36
C LYS A 94 -40.75 -7.77 22.93
N MET A 95 -40.68 -6.74 22.09
CA MET A 95 -41.23 -6.78 20.74
C MET A 95 -40.17 -7.19 19.71
N PRO A 96 -40.57 -7.87 18.62
CA PRO A 96 -39.66 -8.23 17.53
C PRO A 96 -39.11 -6.98 16.83
N VAL A 97 -37.80 -6.98 16.59
CA VAL A 97 -37.09 -5.91 15.89
C VAL A 97 -37.43 -5.98 14.40
N GLN A 98 -38.14 -4.98 13.90
CA GLN A 98 -38.60 -4.97 12.51
C GLN A 98 -37.44 -4.78 11.53
N MET A 99 -36.60 -3.76 11.76
CA MET A 99 -35.47 -3.40 10.92
C MET A 99 -34.20 -3.25 11.75
N ILE A 100 -33.07 -3.70 11.20
CA ILE A 100 -31.73 -3.58 11.79
C ILE A 100 -30.65 -3.29 10.73
N GLY A 101 -30.92 -3.62 9.46
CA GLY A 101 -29.97 -3.47 8.37
C GLY A 101 -29.54 -2.03 8.12
N ASP A 102 -30.43 -1.06 8.35
CA ASP A 102 -30.15 0.37 8.18
C ASP A 102 -29.07 0.86 9.16
N ILE A 103 -29.13 0.41 10.41
CA ILE A 103 -28.12 0.69 11.43
C ILE A 103 -26.78 0.07 11.02
N LEU A 104 -26.80 -1.20 10.62
CA LEU A 104 -25.58 -1.91 10.22
C LEU A 104 -24.90 -1.26 9.03
N ALA A 105 -25.66 -0.96 7.96
CA ALA A 105 -25.14 -0.31 6.75
C ALA A 105 -24.51 1.05 7.07
N ALA A 106 -25.14 1.85 7.93
CA ALA A 106 -24.60 3.14 8.36
C ALA A 106 -23.33 2.97 9.20
N GLN A 107 -23.36 2.13 10.24
CA GLN A 107 -22.27 2.05 11.22
C GLN A 107 -21.03 1.32 10.72
N LEU A 108 -21.18 0.26 9.90
CA LEU A 108 -20.04 -0.50 9.37
C LEU A 108 -19.11 0.35 8.52
N SER A 109 -19.64 1.38 7.84
CA SER A 109 -18.83 2.34 7.09
C SER A 109 -17.85 3.17 7.96
N HIS A 110 -18.09 3.23 9.27
CA HIS A 110 -17.31 4.01 10.23
C HIS A 110 -16.38 3.16 11.12
N MET A 111 -16.17 1.89 10.78
CA MET A 111 -15.36 0.93 11.55
C MET A 111 -13.90 0.85 11.08
N GLN A 112 -13.38 1.90 10.45
CA GLN A 112 -12.03 1.94 9.86
C GLN A 112 -10.90 1.75 10.90
N ALA A 113 -11.16 2.04 12.18
CA ALA A 113 -10.22 1.82 13.29
C ALA A 113 -9.73 0.36 13.38
N TYR A 114 -10.51 -0.61 12.90
CA TYR A 114 -10.11 -2.02 12.86
C TYR A 114 -8.93 -2.28 11.93
N ILE A 115 -8.78 -1.52 10.83
CA ILE A 115 -7.63 -1.66 9.93
C ILE A 115 -6.34 -1.30 10.68
N GLY A 116 -6.35 -0.18 11.41
CA GLY A 116 -5.23 0.27 12.24
C GLY A 116 -4.83 -0.75 13.29
N PHE A 117 -5.79 -1.27 14.06
CA PHE A 117 -5.51 -2.26 15.10
C PHE A 117 -5.01 -3.57 14.51
N CYS A 118 -5.80 -4.19 13.62
CA CYS A 118 -5.54 -5.53 13.11
C CYS A 118 -4.24 -5.60 12.32
N SER A 119 -3.87 -4.54 11.59
CA SER A 119 -2.61 -4.50 10.83
C SER A 119 -1.37 -4.60 11.72
N CYS A 120 -1.45 -4.11 12.96
CA CYS A 120 -0.34 -4.10 13.91
C CYS A 120 -0.44 -5.17 15.01
N GLN A 121 -1.60 -5.83 15.18
CA GLN A 121 -1.87 -6.73 16.31
C GLN A 121 -0.86 -7.88 16.43
N LEU A 122 -0.32 -8.38 15.31
CA LEU A 122 0.65 -9.48 15.32
C LEU A 122 1.99 -9.04 15.92
N ASN A 123 2.42 -7.81 15.65
CA ASN A 123 3.63 -7.23 16.24
C ASN A 123 3.45 -7.03 17.74
N GLY A 124 2.30 -6.49 18.16
CA GLY A 124 1.94 -6.36 19.57
C GLY A 124 1.89 -7.70 20.30
N ALA A 125 1.30 -8.73 19.68
CA ALA A 125 1.26 -10.08 20.23
C ALA A 125 2.65 -10.71 20.34
N ALA A 126 3.52 -10.52 19.35
CA ALA A 126 4.90 -11.00 19.38
C ALA A 126 5.71 -10.34 20.50
N LEU A 127 5.57 -9.03 20.68
CA LEU A 127 6.19 -8.29 21.78
C LEU A 127 5.68 -8.78 23.15
N LEU A 128 4.37 -8.91 23.30
CA LEU A 128 3.75 -9.41 24.54
C LEU A 128 4.26 -10.81 24.89
N GLN A 129 4.34 -11.70 23.89
CA GLN A 129 4.86 -13.06 24.06
C GLN A 129 6.35 -13.02 24.45
N GLN A 130 7.16 -12.25 23.72
CA GLN A 130 8.58 -12.10 24.02
C GLN A 130 8.81 -11.64 25.46
N LYS A 131 8.15 -10.57 25.90
CA LYS A 131 8.25 -10.05 27.27
C LYS A 131 7.81 -11.08 28.30
N THR A 132 6.74 -11.83 28.01
CA THR A 132 6.26 -12.91 28.89
C THR A 132 7.27 -14.04 29.04
N ASP A 133 8.04 -14.35 27.99
CA ASP A 133 9.03 -15.42 28.01
C ASP A 133 10.36 -15.00 28.64
N GLU A 134 10.77 -13.74 28.44
CA GLU A 134 12.06 -13.21 28.90
C GLU A 134 12.01 -12.63 30.32
N GLU A 135 10.85 -12.14 30.77
CA GLU A 135 10.70 -11.42 32.03
C GLU A 135 9.69 -12.16 32.96
N PRO A 136 10.17 -13.00 33.91
CA PRO A 136 9.29 -13.78 34.80
C PRO A 136 8.35 -12.94 35.66
N GLU A 137 8.81 -11.76 36.11
CA GLU A 137 8.01 -10.82 36.90
C GLU A 137 6.83 -10.27 36.07
N PHE A 138 7.08 -9.92 34.81
CA PHE A 138 6.03 -9.47 33.88
C PHE A 138 5.01 -10.58 33.62
N LYS A 139 5.46 -11.82 33.43
CA LYS A 139 4.58 -12.99 33.29
C LYS A 139 3.67 -13.19 34.49
N GLU A 140 4.21 -13.12 35.71
CA GLU A 140 3.42 -13.29 36.93
C GLU A 140 2.46 -12.11 37.13
N PHE A 141 2.90 -10.89 36.80
CA PHE A 141 2.03 -9.71 36.80
C PHE A 141 0.83 -9.88 35.86
N LEU A 142 1.03 -10.31 34.61
CA LEU A 142 -0.06 -10.56 33.67
C LEU A 142 -1.02 -11.66 34.15
N LYS A 143 -0.50 -12.73 34.76
CA LYS A 143 -1.34 -13.78 35.36
C LYS A 143 -2.19 -13.24 36.50
N LYS A 144 -1.62 -12.39 37.37
CA LYS A 144 -2.35 -11.72 38.44
C LYS A 144 -3.48 -10.86 37.88
N LEU A 145 -3.25 -10.09 36.81
CA LEU A 145 -4.30 -9.31 36.16
C LEU A 145 -5.41 -10.22 35.58
N ALA A 146 -5.04 -11.32 34.92
CA ALA A 146 -5.98 -12.29 34.37
C ALA A 146 -6.79 -13.07 35.42
N SER A 147 -6.44 -12.96 36.72
CA SER A 147 -7.20 -13.54 37.83
C SER A 147 -8.45 -12.73 38.21
N ASP A 148 -8.62 -11.51 37.66
CA ASP A 148 -9.88 -10.77 37.78
C ASP A 148 -11.04 -11.64 37.29
N SER A 149 -12.09 -11.77 38.10
CA SER A 149 -13.21 -12.68 37.83
C SER A 149 -13.91 -12.38 36.50
N ARG A 150 -13.86 -11.13 36.05
CA ARG A 150 -14.43 -10.71 34.77
C ARG A 150 -13.64 -11.28 33.58
N CYS A 151 -12.35 -11.57 33.74
CA CYS A 151 -11.52 -12.19 32.70
C CYS A 151 -11.88 -13.66 32.43
N LYS A 152 -12.54 -14.33 33.38
CA LYS A 152 -12.88 -15.76 33.30
C LYS A 152 -11.67 -16.65 32.97
N GLY A 153 -10.51 -16.29 33.51
CA GLY A 153 -9.25 -17.01 33.31
C GLY A 153 -8.62 -16.84 31.92
N MET A 154 -9.15 -15.98 31.05
CA MET A 154 -8.53 -15.71 29.75
C MET A 154 -7.35 -14.74 29.89
N PRO A 155 -6.20 -15.02 29.26
CA PRO A 155 -5.05 -14.11 29.25
C PRO A 155 -5.28 -12.92 28.31
N LEU A 156 -4.52 -11.83 28.49
CA LEU A 156 -4.57 -10.65 27.63
C LEU A 156 -4.43 -10.99 26.13
N SER A 157 -3.52 -11.91 25.78
CA SER A 157 -3.31 -12.34 24.39
C SER A 157 -4.59 -12.88 23.73
N SER A 158 -5.49 -13.52 24.49
CA SER A 158 -6.79 -13.99 23.99
C SER A 158 -7.74 -12.83 23.67
N PHE A 159 -7.74 -11.79 24.51
CA PHE A 159 -8.57 -10.61 24.29
C PHE A 159 -8.13 -9.80 23.06
N LEU A 160 -6.82 -9.70 22.82
CA LEU A 160 -6.26 -8.97 21.67
C LEU A 160 -6.64 -9.60 20.31
N LEU A 161 -7.10 -10.86 20.28
CA LEU A 161 -7.61 -11.51 19.06
C LEU A 161 -9.07 -11.16 18.74
N LYS A 162 -9.82 -10.65 19.72
CA LYS A 162 -11.27 -10.43 19.59
C LYS A 162 -11.65 -9.45 18.48
N PRO A 163 -10.91 -8.35 18.21
CA PRO A 163 -11.26 -7.44 17.11
C PRO A 163 -11.29 -8.12 15.73
N MET A 164 -10.26 -8.91 15.40
CA MET A 164 -10.23 -9.70 14.16
C MET A 164 -11.33 -10.77 14.13
N GLN A 165 -11.62 -11.40 15.27
CA GLN A 165 -12.72 -12.36 15.36
C GLN A 165 -14.09 -11.68 15.18
N ARG A 166 -14.27 -10.44 15.66
CA ARG A 166 -15.54 -9.72 15.54
C ARG A 166 -15.79 -9.28 14.11
N ILE A 167 -14.79 -8.70 13.45
CA ILE A 167 -14.95 -8.17 12.09
C ILE A 167 -15.33 -9.27 11.08
N THR A 168 -14.78 -10.48 11.26
CA THR A 168 -15.08 -11.66 10.43
C THR A 168 -16.44 -12.28 10.75
N ARG A 169 -17.04 -11.95 11.91
CA ARG A 169 -18.37 -12.45 12.31
C ARG A 169 -19.53 -11.62 11.76
N TYR A 170 -19.35 -10.33 11.51
CA TYR A 170 -20.43 -9.50 10.96
C TYR A 170 -21.01 -10.04 9.65
N PRO A 171 -20.21 -10.39 8.62
CA PRO A 171 -20.77 -10.95 7.38
C PRO A 171 -21.61 -12.21 7.61
N LEU A 172 -21.16 -13.09 8.50
CA LEU A 172 -21.86 -14.34 8.81
C LEU A 172 -23.22 -14.09 9.48
N LEU A 173 -23.25 -13.22 10.50
CA LEU A 173 -24.48 -12.87 11.21
C LEU A 173 -25.48 -12.12 10.31
N ILE A 174 -25.00 -11.15 9.54
CA ILE A 174 -25.84 -10.36 8.63
C ILE A 174 -26.42 -11.26 7.54
N LYS A 175 -25.62 -12.16 6.98
CA LYS A 175 -26.08 -13.16 6.00
C LYS A 175 -27.18 -14.04 6.57
N SER A 176 -27.02 -14.55 7.80
CA SER A 176 -28.08 -15.34 8.46
C SER A 176 -29.36 -14.54 8.70
N ILE A 177 -29.28 -13.25 9.02
CA ILE A 177 -30.47 -12.38 9.14
C ILE A 177 -31.12 -12.16 7.76
N LEU A 178 -30.32 -11.90 6.73
CA LEU A 178 -30.78 -11.66 5.36
C LEU A 178 -31.47 -12.90 4.76
N GLU A 179 -30.90 -14.10 4.92
CA GLU A 179 -31.48 -15.36 4.45
C GLU A 179 -32.83 -15.67 5.12
N ASN A 180 -33.10 -15.09 6.29
CA ASN A 180 -34.39 -15.21 7.00
C ASN A 180 -35.26 -13.95 6.87
N THR A 181 -34.96 -13.05 5.93
CA THR A 181 -35.73 -11.83 5.64
C THR A 181 -36.25 -11.86 4.20
N PRO A 182 -37.57 -11.95 3.94
CA PRO A 182 -38.13 -12.00 2.59
C PRO A 182 -37.75 -10.78 1.73
N GLU A 183 -37.66 -10.94 0.41
CA GLU A 183 -37.33 -9.83 -0.52
C GLU A 183 -38.33 -8.66 -0.46
N THR A 184 -39.59 -8.95 -0.10
CA THR A 184 -40.64 -7.94 0.07
C THR A 184 -40.54 -7.17 1.38
N HIS A 185 -39.68 -7.60 2.31
CA HIS A 185 -39.54 -6.98 3.62
C HIS A 185 -38.71 -5.68 3.52
N PRO A 186 -39.10 -4.59 4.21
CA PRO A 186 -38.44 -3.27 4.07
C PRO A 186 -36.96 -3.27 4.47
N ASP A 187 -36.53 -4.20 5.33
CA ASP A 187 -35.13 -4.34 5.76
C ASP A 187 -34.24 -5.13 4.80
N HIS A 188 -34.80 -5.83 3.81
CA HIS A 188 -34.03 -6.75 2.95
C HIS A 188 -32.90 -6.02 2.19
N ASN A 189 -33.23 -4.90 1.55
CA ASN A 189 -32.23 -4.09 0.82
C ASN A 189 -31.19 -3.46 1.75
N ASN A 190 -31.58 -3.07 2.96
CA ASN A 190 -30.63 -2.52 3.93
C ASN A 190 -29.67 -3.60 4.43
N LEU A 191 -30.17 -4.82 4.67
CA LEU A 191 -29.34 -5.97 5.06
C LEU A 191 -28.39 -6.40 3.94
N LYS A 192 -28.82 -6.33 2.68
CA LYS A 192 -27.94 -6.58 1.53
C LYS A 192 -26.80 -5.56 1.49
N GLN A 193 -27.11 -4.26 1.62
CA GLN A 193 -26.09 -3.22 1.71
C GLN A 193 -25.18 -3.42 2.93
N ALA A 194 -25.73 -3.76 4.09
CA ALA A 194 -24.94 -4.02 5.29
C ALA A 194 -23.98 -5.21 5.11
N LEU A 195 -24.41 -6.27 4.41
CA LEU A 195 -23.56 -7.42 4.12
C LEU A 195 -22.40 -7.02 3.20
N GLU A 196 -22.68 -6.29 2.12
CA GLU A 196 -21.65 -5.76 1.22
C GLU A 196 -20.62 -4.91 2.00
N ARG A 197 -21.08 -4.00 2.89
CA ARG A 197 -20.17 -3.20 3.73
C ARG A 197 -19.36 -4.03 4.72
N ALA A 198 -19.94 -5.10 5.29
CA ALA A 198 -19.23 -5.97 6.22
C ALA A 198 -18.13 -6.79 5.50
N GLU A 199 -18.43 -7.31 4.31
CA GLU A 199 -17.48 -8.06 3.49
C GLU A 199 -16.35 -7.15 3.00
N GLU A 200 -16.67 -5.94 2.55
CA GLU A 200 -15.71 -4.94 2.09
C GLU A 200 -14.77 -4.50 3.23
N LEU A 201 -15.31 -4.24 4.42
CA LEU A 201 -14.52 -3.94 5.61
C LEU A 201 -13.60 -5.11 6.01
N CYS A 202 -14.10 -6.35 5.97
CA CYS A 202 -13.29 -7.54 6.26
C CYS A 202 -12.14 -7.69 5.24
N SER A 203 -12.41 -7.41 3.95
CA SER A 203 -11.39 -7.38 2.91
C SER A 203 -10.33 -6.31 3.18
N GLN A 204 -10.75 -5.08 3.47
CA GLN A 204 -9.86 -3.95 3.79
C GLN A 204 -8.96 -4.24 5.00
N VAL A 205 -9.51 -4.83 6.07
CA VAL A 205 -8.72 -5.21 7.25
C VAL A 205 -7.66 -6.26 6.88
N ASN A 206 -8.03 -7.28 6.10
CA ASN A 206 -7.11 -8.31 5.66
C ASN A 206 -6.00 -7.77 4.73
N GLU A 207 -6.33 -6.84 3.83
CA GLU A 207 -5.33 -6.14 3.02
C GLU A 207 -4.41 -5.28 3.88
N GLY A 208 -4.95 -4.52 4.83
CA GLY A 208 -4.13 -3.71 5.74
C GLY A 208 -3.12 -4.53 6.56
N VAL A 209 -3.50 -5.75 6.97
CA VAL A 209 -2.56 -6.71 7.59
C VAL A 209 -1.45 -7.10 6.61
N ARG A 210 -1.80 -7.48 5.38
CA ARG A 210 -0.81 -7.86 4.35
C ARG A 210 0.15 -6.72 4.00
N GLU A 211 -0.38 -5.50 3.85
CA GLU A 211 0.40 -4.31 3.54
C GLU A 211 1.36 -3.95 4.66
N LYS A 212 0.91 -4.04 5.92
CA LYS A 212 1.78 -3.81 7.07
C LYS A 212 2.88 -4.85 7.20
N GLU A 213 2.57 -6.13 7.03
CA GLU A 213 3.59 -7.20 6.98
C GLU A 213 4.61 -6.97 5.84
N ASN A 214 4.14 -6.54 4.67
CA ASN A 214 5.01 -6.20 3.56
C ASN A 214 5.93 -5.03 3.91
N SER A 215 5.37 -3.93 4.43
CA SER A 215 6.14 -2.75 4.86
C SER A 215 7.22 -3.13 5.87
N ASP A 216 6.89 -3.90 6.91
CA ASP A 216 7.85 -4.30 7.95
C ASP A 216 8.97 -5.17 7.37
N ARG A 217 8.68 -6.04 6.39
CA ARG A 217 9.71 -6.82 5.68
C ARG A 217 10.60 -5.95 4.79
N LEU A 218 10.05 -4.93 4.13
CA LEU A 218 10.85 -4.01 3.31
C LEU A 218 11.78 -3.16 4.17
N GLU A 219 11.32 -2.69 5.34
CA GLU A 219 12.17 -2.00 6.32
C GLU A 219 13.27 -2.90 6.89
N TRP A 220 12.94 -4.17 7.16
CA TRP A 220 13.95 -5.15 7.54
C TRP A 220 15.01 -5.31 6.44
N ILE A 221 14.60 -5.46 5.18
CA ILE A 221 15.54 -5.57 4.05
C ILE A 221 16.40 -4.30 3.93
N GLN A 222 15.81 -3.11 4.09
CA GLN A 222 16.51 -1.83 4.02
C GLN A 222 17.66 -1.73 5.04
N SER A 223 17.46 -2.27 6.25
CA SER A 223 18.44 -2.23 7.33
C SER A 223 19.48 -3.36 7.28
N HIS A 224 19.16 -4.49 6.63
CA HIS A 224 19.99 -5.71 6.65
C HIS A 224 20.70 -6.00 5.32
N VAL A 225 20.32 -5.33 4.22
CA VAL A 225 20.92 -5.51 2.89
C VAL A 225 21.70 -4.28 2.46
N GLN A 226 23.00 -4.44 2.31
CA GLN A 226 23.89 -3.39 1.84
C GLN A 226 23.97 -3.39 0.30
N CYS A 227 23.49 -2.31 -0.33
CA CYS A 227 23.49 -2.11 -1.78
C CYS A 227 24.53 -1.04 -2.18
N GLU A 228 25.80 -1.43 -2.31
CA GLU A 228 26.88 -0.53 -2.75
C GLU A 228 27.06 -0.55 -4.27
N GLY A 229 27.52 0.55 -4.86
CA GLY A 229 27.87 0.62 -6.29
C GLY A 229 26.69 0.83 -7.23
N LEU A 230 25.51 1.14 -6.71
CA LEU A 230 24.40 1.71 -7.49
C LEU A 230 24.63 3.21 -7.66
N VAL A 231 24.21 3.74 -8.81
CA VAL A 231 24.23 5.20 -9.09
C VAL A 231 23.23 5.93 -8.19
N GLU A 232 22.17 5.24 -7.78
CA GLU A 232 21.07 5.76 -6.97
C GLU A 232 20.89 4.92 -5.71
N GLN A 233 20.43 5.58 -4.64
CA GLN A 233 20.16 4.91 -3.37
C GLN A 233 18.86 4.12 -3.48
N LEU A 234 18.96 2.79 -3.37
CA LEU A 234 17.79 1.94 -3.37
C LEU A 234 17.04 2.04 -2.03
N VAL A 235 15.84 2.63 -2.08
CA VAL A 235 14.87 2.64 -0.98
C VAL A 235 13.84 1.54 -1.23
N PHE A 236 13.83 0.48 -0.43
CA PHE A 236 12.96 -0.69 -0.64
C PHE A 236 11.49 -0.38 -0.40
N ASN A 237 11.17 0.28 0.71
CA ASN A 237 9.81 0.64 1.09
C ASN A 237 9.36 1.94 0.40
N SER A 238 9.19 1.88 -0.92
CA SER A 238 8.85 3.01 -1.77
C SER A 238 7.88 2.63 -2.89
N LEU A 239 7.42 3.64 -3.64
CA LEU A 239 6.73 3.41 -4.90
C LEU A 239 7.71 2.91 -5.96
N THR A 240 7.21 2.07 -6.86
CA THR A 240 7.92 1.64 -8.07
C THR A 240 7.55 2.55 -9.25
N ASN A 241 8.33 2.49 -10.32
CA ASN A 241 8.11 3.27 -11.54
C ASN A 241 6.78 3.02 -12.27
N CYS A 242 6.18 1.85 -12.06
CA CYS A 242 4.99 1.43 -12.81
C CYS A 242 3.92 0.72 -11.98
N LEU A 243 4.29 -0.03 -10.95
CA LEU A 243 3.40 -0.99 -10.28
C LEU A 243 2.80 -0.49 -8.97
N GLY A 244 3.03 0.78 -8.61
CA GLY A 244 2.62 1.34 -7.31
C GLY A 244 3.59 0.91 -6.19
N PRO A 245 3.12 0.74 -4.93
CA PRO A 245 3.97 0.37 -3.80
C PRO A 245 4.70 -0.97 -4.03
N ARG A 246 6.01 -1.00 -3.74
CA ARG A 246 6.82 -2.21 -3.88
C ARG A 246 6.30 -3.32 -2.96
N LYS A 247 6.27 -4.56 -3.48
CA LYS A 247 5.88 -5.74 -2.71
C LYS A 247 6.98 -6.78 -2.73
N LEU A 248 7.30 -7.35 -1.57
CA LEU A 248 8.15 -8.55 -1.48
C LEU A 248 7.30 -9.79 -1.79
N LEU A 249 7.61 -10.47 -2.90
CA LEU A 249 6.83 -11.61 -3.40
C LEU A 249 7.40 -12.96 -2.97
N HIS A 250 8.73 -13.07 -2.87
CA HIS A 250 9.41 -14.28 -2.43
C HIS A 250 10.81 -13.99 -1.92
N SER A 251 11.34 -14.87 -1.08
CA SER A 251 12.74 -14.82 -0.68
C SER A 251 13.24 -16.21 -0.28
N GLY A 252 14.52 -16.48 -0.50
CA GLY A 252 15.06 -17.81 -0.22
C GLY A 252 16.49 -18.02 -0.74
N LYS A 253 17.07 -19.16 -0.35
CA LYS A 253 18.41 -19.56 -0.78
C LYS A 253 18.41 -19.96 -2.25
N LEU A 254 19.46 -19.56 -2.95
CA LEU A 254 19.70 -19.87 -4.37
C LEU A 254 21.19 -20.18 -4.55
N TYR A 255 21.52 -21.13 -5.42
CA TYR A 255 22.91 -21.49 -5.69
C TYR A 255 23.23 -21.31 -7.16
N LYS A 256 24.38 -20.69 -7.48
CA LYS A 256 24.86 -20.66 -8.87
C LYS A 256 25.34 -22.05 -9.28
N THR A 257 24.80 -22.62 -10.35
CA THR A 257 25.16 -23.99 -10.77
C THR A 257 26.64 -24.17 -11.10
N LYS A 258 27.27 -23.19 -11.79
CA LYS A 258 28.68 -23.30 -12.19
C LYS A 258 29.69 -23.21 -11.04
N SER A 259 29.37 -22.46 -9.99
CA SER A 259 30.33 -22.16 -8.91
C SER A 259 29.88 -22.66 -7.54
N ASN A 260 28.68 -23.24 -7.47
CA ASN A 260 27.96 -23.59 -6.25
C ASN A 260 27.94 -22.48 -5.19
N LYS A 261 28.04 -21.21 -5.62
CA LYS A 261 28.05 -20.07 -4.70
C LYS A 261 26.64 -19.91 -4.13
N GLU A 262 26.54 -19.98 -2.80
CA GLU A 262 25.30 -19.67 -2.08
C GLU A 262 24.99 -18.17 -2.20
N LEU A 263 23.76 -17.89 -2.58
CA LEU A 263 23.15 -16.57 -2.68
C LEU A 263 21.83 -16.60 -1.90
N TYR A 264 21.36 -15.42 -1.55
CA TYR A 264 20.00 -15.23 -1.05
C TYR A 264 19.25 -14.31 -2.00
N GLY A 265 18.12 -14.78 -2.53
CA GLY A 265 17.27 -14.01 -3.44
C GLY A 265 16.18 -13.28 -2.69
N PHE A 266 15.91 -12.04 -3.06
CA PHE A 266 14.70 -11.29 -2.71
C PHE A 266 13.99 -10.89 -4.00
N LEU A 267 12.80 -11.47 -4.23
CA LEU A 267 11.94 -11.14 -5.36
C LEU A 267 10.96 -10.07 -4.95
N PHE A 268 11.03 -8.93 -5.61
CA PHE A 268 10.05 -7.86 -5.49
C PHE A 268 9.10 -7.86 -6.69
N SER A 269 8.07 -7.03 -6.63
CA SER A 269 7.14 -6.81 -7.74
C SER A 269 7.79 -6.26 -9.00
N ASP A 270 8.88 -5.50 -8.86
CA ASP A 270 9.55 -4.77 -9.94
C ASP A 270 10.93 -5.34 -10.32
N PHE A 271 11.66 -5.95 -9.39
CA PHE A 271 12.97 -6.55 -9.66
C PHE A 271 13.28 -7.77 -8.79
N LEU A 272 14.29 -8.56 -9.22
CA LEU A 272 14.94 -9.58 -8.42
C LEU A 272 16.30 -9.08 -7.92
N LEU A 273 16.49 -9.09 -6.59
CA LEU A 273 17.77 -8.80 -5.95
C LEU A 273 18.46 -10.10 -5.53
N LEU A 274 19.69 -10.28 -5.97
CA LEU A 274 20.57 -11.35 -5.51
C LEU A 274 21.57 -10.80 -4.51
N THR A 275 21.71 -11.44 -3.37
CA THR A 275 22.65 -11.06 -2.32
C THR A 275 23.50 -12.25 -1.89
N TYR A 276 24.51 -12.00 -1.07
CA TYR A 276 25.21 -13.04 -0.32
C TYR A 276 25.34 -12.61 1.14
N MET A 277 25.33 -13.58 2.04
CA MET A 277 25.44 -13.34 3.48
C MET A 277 26.90 -13.01 3.84
N VAL A 278 27.12 -11.99 4.67
CA VAL A 278 28.45 -11.51 5.07
C VAL A 278 28.81 -11.94 6.49
N LYS A 279 27.84 -11.92 7.39
CA LYS A 279 28.00 -12.31 8.80
C LYS A 279 26.84 -13.19 9.22
N GLN A 280 27.16 -14.35 9.78
CA GLN A 280 26.22 -15.23 10.47
C GLN A 280 26.62 -15.27 11.93
N PHE A 281 25.88 -14.57 12.80
CA PHE A 281 26.01 -14.81 14.23
C PHE A 281 25.28 -16.12 14.55
N VAL A 282 25.94 -16.99 15.31
CA VAL A 282 25.47 -18.36 15.59
C VAL A 282 24.29 -18.30 16.56
N SER A 283 23.07 -18.11 16.04
CA SER A 283 21.86 -18.40 16.80
C SER A 283 21.56 -19.89 16.65
N THR A 284 21.69 -20.65 17.74
CA THR A 284 21.22 -22.04 17.82
C THR A 284 19.69 -22.08 17.78
N GLY A 285 19.11 -22.02 16.59
CA GLY A 285 17.67 -22.11 16.38
C GLY A 285 17.27 -21.77 14.96
N SER A 286 16.13 -22.30 14.51
CA SER A 286 15.48 -21.93 13.24
C SER A 286 14.87 -20.52 13.33
N GLU A 287 15.70 -19.50 13.57
CA GLU A 287 15.23 -18.12 13.59
C GLU A 287 14.71 -17.71 12.21
N LYS A 288 13.47 -17.21 12.17
CA LYS A 288 12.85 -16.68 10.96
C LYS A 288 13.68 -15.48 10.47
N LEU A 289 14.04 -15.45 9.19
CA LEU A 289 14.91 -14.42 8.60
C LEU A 289 14.52 -12.99 9.02
N PHE A 290 13.23 -12.66 8.92
CA PHE A 290 12.66 -11.34 9.21
C PHE A 290 12.39 -11.10 10.71
N SER A 291 13.01 -11.89 11.59
CA SER A 291 12.93 -11.63 13.03
C SER A 291 13.64 -10.33 13.37
N PRO A 292 13.09 -9.47 14.26
CA PRO A 292 13.77 -8.27 14.76
C PRO A 292 15.11 -8.57 15.44
N LYS A 293 15.31 -9.79 15.93
CA LYS A 293 16.55 -10.24 16.59
C LYS A 293 17.59 -10.81 15.62
N SER A 294 17.23 -10.96 14.34
CA SER A 294 18.12 -11.50 13.32
C SER A 294 19.25 -10.51 13.07
N ASN A 295 20.48 -10.88 13.43
CA ASN A 295 21.68 -10.08 13.13
C ASN A 295 22.29 -10.42 11.76
N SER A 296 21.50 -11.00 10.86
CA SER A 296 21.96 -11.45 9.55
C SER A 296 22.22 -10.28 8.63
N GLN A 297 23.47 -10.11 8.17
CA GLN A 297 23.81 -9.05 7.20
C GLN A 297 24.07 -9.62 5.81
N PHE A 298 23.47 -8.96 4.81
CA PHE A 298 23.58 -9.31 3.40
C PHE A 298 24.26 -8.18 2.62
N LYS A 299 24.99 -8.55 1.57
CA LYS A 299 25.51 -7.60 0.57
C LYS A 299 24.96 -7.94 -0.80
N MET A 300 24.61 -6.90 -1.56
CA MET A 300 24.20 -7.02 -2.95
C MET A 300 25.27 -7.76 -3.75
N TYR A 301 24.88 -8.79 -4.49
CA TYR A 301 25.79 -9.57 -5.33
C TYR A 301 26.02 -8.88 -6.68
N LYS A 302 24.95 -8.37 -7.29
CA LYS A 302 24.93 -7.67 -8.59
C LYS A 302 23.77 -6.69 -8.61
N VAL A 303 23.81 -5.75 -9.57
CA VAL A 303 22.71 -4.81 -9.86
C VAL A 303 21.37 -5.57 -9.94
N PRO A 304 20.29 -5.04 -9.34
CA PRO A 304 18.97 -5.65 -9.40
C PRO A 304 18.52 -5.97 -10.83
N ILE A 305 17.86 -7.11 -11.00
CA ILE A 305 17.40 -7.61 -12.30
C ILE A 305 15.93 -7.20 -12.44
N PHE A 306 15.64 -6.17 -13.24
CA PHE A 306 14.27 -5.70 -13.45
C PHE A 306 13.42 -6.71 -14.21
N LEU A 307 12.17 -6.89 -13.77
CA LEU A 307 11.31 -7.97 -14.26
C LEU A 307 10.66 -7.68 -15.61
N ASN A 308 10.62 -6.42 -16.06
CA ASN A 308 10.17 -6.06 -17.40
C ASN A 308 11.16 -6.47 -18.50
N GLU A 309 12.37 -6.88 -18.14
CA GLU A 309 13.46 -7.26 -19.06
C GLU A 309 13.93 -8.72 -18.86
N VAL A 310 13.07 -9.57 -18.29
CA VAL A 310 13.39 -10.95 -17.91
C VAL A 310 12.51 -11.97 -18.59
N LEU A 311 13.13 -13.08 -19.02
CA LEU A 311 12.45 -14.32 -19.39
C LEU A 311 12.92 -15.47 -18.51
N VAL A 312 11.97 -16.19 -17.91
CA VAL A 312 12.28 -17.39 -17.11
C VAL A 312 12.08 -18.64 -17.95
N LYS A 313 13.09 -19.52 -17.98
CA LYS A 313 13.04 -20.79 -18.68
C LYS A 313 13.37 -21.93 -17.73
N LEU A 314 12.59 -23.00 -17.82
CA LEU A 314 12.97 -24.29 -17.24
C LEU A 314 14.07 -24.94 -18.10
N PRO A 315 14.83 -25.90 -17.54
CA PRO A 315 15.74 -26.72 -18.34
C PRO A 315 15.00 -27.36 -19.53
N THR A 316 15.72 -27.59 -20.63
CA THR A 316 15.15 -28.07 -21.90
C THR A 316 14.43 -29.43 -21.78
N ASP A 317 14.70 -30.18 -20.70
CA ASP A 317 14.03 -31.43 -20.38
C ASP A 317 13.01 -31.20 -19.22
N PRO A 318 11.70 -31.20 -19.51
CA PRO A 318 10.63 -31.05 -18.50
C PRO A 318 10.57 -32.20 -17.50
N SER A 319 11.20 -33.35 -17.79
CA SER A 319 11.28 -34.53 -16.91
C SER A 319 12.46 -34.49 -15.95
N SER A 320 13.29 -33.44 -16.03
CA SER A 320 14.43 -33.26 -15.12
C SER A 320 13.96 -32.97 -13.69
N ASP A 321 14.30 -33.90 -12.78
CA ASP A 321 14.18 -33.74 -11.32
C ASP A 321 15.20 -32.73 -10.74
N GLU A 322 15.95 -32.02 -11.60
CA GLU A 322 16.92 -31.05 -11.12
C GLU A 322 16.22 -29.76 -10.64
N PRO A 323 16.52 -29.28 -9.42
CA PRO A 323 15.94 -28.05 -8.88
C PRO A 323 16.60 -26.80 -9.48
N ILE A 324 16.72 -26.72 -10.81
CA ILE A 324 17.45 -25.68 -11.54
C ILE A 324 16.50 -24.90 -12.45
N PHE A 325 16.70 -23.59 -12.57
CA PHE A 325 16.00 -22.74 -13.52
C PHE A 325 16.92 -21.67 -14.10
N HIS A 326 16.50 -21.09 -15.23
CA HIS A 326 17.25 -20.07 -15.96
C HIS A 326 16.48 -18.75 -15.98
N ILE A 327 17.19 -17.66 -15.73
CA ILE A 327 16.71 -16.29 -15.91
C ILE A 327 17.53 -15.68 -17.04
N SER A 328 16.87 -15.37 -18.15
CA SER A 328 17.45 -14.65 -19.28
C SER A 328 17.11 -13.17 -19.14
N HIS A 329 18.10 -12.37 -18.77
CA HIS A 329 18.07 -10.90 -18.82
C HIS A 329 18.73 -10.45 -20.12
N ILE A 330 18.43 -9.23 -20.60
CA ILE A 330 18.95 -8.68 -21.88
C ILE A 330 20.47 -8.87 -22.01
N ASP A 331 21.21 -8.53 -20.95
CA ASP A 331 22.68 -8.63 -20.98
C ASP A 331 23.25 -9.99 -20.57
N ARG A 332 22.49 -10.82 -19.85
CA ARG A 332 23.05 -11.95 -19.08
C ARG A 332 22.05 -13.08 -18.85
N VAL A 333 22.56 -14.30 -18.84
CA VAL A 333 21.80 -15.49 -18.41
C VAL A 333 22.28 -15.93 -17.02
N TYR A 334 21.35 -16.08 -16.10
CA TYR A 334 21.58 -16.64 -14.76
C TYR A 334 21.04 -18.07 -14.72
N THR A 335 21.88 -19.02 -14.30
CA THR A 335 21.46 -20.40 -14.02
C THR A 335 21.53 -20.64 -12.52
N LEU A 336 20.38 -20.82 -11.90
CA LEU A 336 20.20 -20.87 -10.45
C LEU A 336 19.60 -22.21 -10.03
N LYS A 337 20.05 -22.73 -8.91
CA LYS A 337 19.58 -23.96 -8.27
C LYS A 337 18.88 -23.61 -6.94
N THR A 338 17.77 -24.25 -6.64
CA THR A 338 17.04 -24.18 -5.36
C THR A 338 17.32 -25.43 -4.51
N ASP A 339 16.86 -25.43 -3.26
CA ASP A 339 17.00 -26.59 -2.38
C ASP A 339 16.18 -27.80 -2.86
N ASN A 340 15.02 -27.56 -3.47
CA ASN A 340 14.13 -28.60 -3.98
C ASN A 340 13.29 -28.11 -5.17
N ILE A 341 12.59 -29.06 -5.82
CA ILE A 341 11.76 -28.82 -7.00
C ILE A 341 10.56 -27.91 -6.71
N ASN A 342 10.01 -27.96 -5.49
CA ASN A 342 8.88 -27.12 -5.09
C ASN A 342 9.32 -25.64 -5.04
N GLU A 343 10.48 -25.36 -4.45
CA GLU A 343 11.07 -24.02 -4.44
C GLU A 343 11.39 -23.55 -5.86
N ARG A 344 11.99 -24.40 -6.71
CA ARG A 344 12.23 -24.08 -8.13
C ARG A 344 10.93 -23.61 -8.78
N THR A 345 9.86 -24.38 -8.60
CA THR A 345 8.56 -24.11 -9.19
C THR A 345 7.95 -22.82 -8.67
N ALA A 346 8.04 -22.58 -7.35
CA ALA A 346 7.58 -21.33 -6.72
C ALA A 346 8.34 -20.11 -7.25
N TRP A 347 9.67 -20.16 -7.34
CA TRP A 347 10.48 -19.09 -7.92
C TRP A 347 10.09 -18.81 -9.37
N VAL A 348 9.99 -19.85 -10.21
CA VAL A 348 9.64 -19.71 -11.63
C VAL A 348 8.26 -19.09 -11.80
N GLN A 349 7.25 -19.60 -11.09
CA GLN A 349 5.88 -19.09 -11.16
C GLN A 349 5.79 -17.63 -10.71
N LYS A 350 6.43 -17.27 -9.58
CA LYS A 350 6.35 -15.92 -9.04
C LYS A 350 7.13 -14.90 -9.89
N ILE A 351 8.32 -15.24 -10.38
CA ILE A 351 9.07 -14.34 -11.27
C ILE A 351 8.29 -14.13 -12.57
N LYS A 352 7.75 -15.21 -13.17
CA LYS A 352 6.97 -15.12 -14.40
C LYS A 352 5.71 -14.27 -14.21
N GLY A 353 4.93 -14.54 -13.17
CA GLY A 353 3.71 -13.77 -12.88
C GLY A 353 3.98 -12.28 -12.63
N ALA A 354 5.05 -11.97 -11.88
CA ALA A 354 5.45 -10.58 -11.62
C ALA A 354 5.96 -9.88 -12.89
N SER A 355 6.74 -10.56 -13.73
CA SER A 355 7.22 -10.05 -15.02
C SER A 355 6.07 -9.76 -15.98
N GLU A 356 5.12 -10.70 -16.13
CA GLU A 356 3.93 -10.52 -16.95
C GLU A 356 3.08 -9.34 -16.47
N GLN A 357 2.87 -9.22 -15.15
CA GLN A 357 2.17 -8.09 -14.56
C GLN A 357 2.89 -6.76 -14.83
N TYR A 358 4.22 -6.72 -14.73
CA TYR A 358 5.01 -5.54 -15.03
C TYR A 358 4.79 -5.12 -16.49
N ILE A 359 5.07 -6.02 -17.43
CA ILE A 359 4.98 -5.75 -18.87
C ILE A 359 3.57 -5.29 -19.28
N GLU A 360 2.52 -5.94 -18.78
CA GLU A 360 1.14 -5.57 -19.08
C GLU A 360 0.76 -4.19 -18.52
N THR A 361 1.25 -3.85 -17.32
CA THR A 361 1.00 -2.54 -16.71
C THR A 361 1.72 -1.42 -17.47
N GLU A 362 2.97 -1.65 -17.87
CA GLU A 362 3.71 -0.71 -18.72
C GLU A 362 3.01 -0.52 -20.06
N LYS A 363 2.58 -1.61 -20.71
CA LYS A 363 1.84 -1.55 -21.97
C LYS A 363 0.58 -0.68 -21.85
N LYS A 364 -0.24 -0.91 -20.80
CA LYS A 364 -1.44 -0.08 -20.53
C LYS A 364 -1.09 1.39 -20.29
N LYS A 365 0.01 1.68 -19.60
CA LYS A 365 0.47 3.07 -19.36
C LYS A 365 0.86 3.74 -20.68
N HIS A 366 1.57 3.02 -21.56
CA HIS A 366 1.96 3.50 -22.89
C HIS A 366 0.75 3.72 -23.81
N GLU A 367 -0.22 2.79 -23.81
CA GLU A 367 -1.45 2.93 -24.59
C GLU A 367 -2.27 4.15 -24.17
N LYS A 368 -2.42 4.38 -22.85
CA LYS A 368 -3.07 5.58 -22.31
C LYS A 368 -2.34 6.85 -22.73
N ALA A 369 -1.01 6.86 -22.66
CA ALA A 369 -0.20 8.00 -23.09
C ALA A 369 -0.32 8.24 -24.60
N TYR A 370 -0.39 7.19 -25.42
CA TYR A 370 -0.58 7.30 -26.86
C TYR A 370 -1.98 7.83 -27.23
N GLN A 371 -3.03 7.33 -26.57
CA GLN A 371 -4.40 7.82 -26.77
C GLN A 371 -4.58 9.28 -26.31
N ALA A 372 -3.78 9.74 -25.35
CA ALA A 372 -3.78 11.13 -24.91
C ALA A 372 -3.09 12.09 -25.91
N ARG A 373 -2.32 11.59 -26.90
CA ARG A 373 -1.67 12.44 -27.90
C ARG A 373 -2.70 12.98 -28.89
N PRO A 374 -2.71 14.29 -29.18
CA PRO A 374 -3.64 14.86 -30.14
C PRO A 374 -3.29 14.40 -31.57
N GLN A 375 -4.29 14.03 -32.36
CA GLN A 375 -4.14 13.93 -33.81
C GLN A 375 -3.78 15.31 -34.39
N LYS A 376 -2.99 15.33 -35.48
CA LYS A 376 -2.46 16.54 -36.16
C LYS A 376 -3.50 17.66 -36.21
N SER A 377 -3.41 18.62 -35.28
CA SER A 377 -4.25 19.81 -35.32
C SER A 377 -3.57 20.90 -36.14
N SER A 378 -4.27 21.44 -37.14
CA SER A 378 -3.92 22.71 -37.75
C SER A 378 -3.98 23.81 -36.68
N GLY A 379 -2.82 24.28 -36.23
CA GLY A 379 -2.73 25.41 -35.31
C GLY A 379 -2.85 26.76 -36.02
N ILE A 380 -3.02 27.84 -35.26
CA ILE A 380 -2.93 29.24 -35.71
C ILE A 380 -1.47 29.75 -35.77
N GLY A 381 -0.51 28.91 -35.41
CA GLY A 381 0.91 29.24 -35.40
C GLY A 381 1.77 28.11 -34.85
N ARG A 382 3.06 28.37 -34.76
CA ARG A 382 4.06 27.53 -34.12
C ARG A 382 4.89 28.31 -33.10
N LEU A 383 5.25 27.66 -32.01
CA LEU A 383 6.21 28.14 -31.02
C LEU A 383 7.43 27.21 -31.04
N MET A 384 8.58 27.74 -31.43
CA MET A 384 9.87 27.07 -31.26
C MET A 384 10.39 27.37 -29.85
N VAL A 385 10.72 26.30 -29.12
CA VAL A 385 11.27 26.39 -27.77
C VAL A 385 12.66 25.77 -27.79
N HIS A 386 13.65 26.54 -27.36
CA HIS A 386 15.02 26.07 -27.17
C HIS A 386 15.35 26.09 -25.68
N VAL A 387 15.37 24.91 -25.07
CA VAL A 387 15.78 24.69 -23.67
C VAL A 387 17.31 24.63 -23.64
N ILE A 388 17.94 25.69 -23.14
CA ILE A 388 19.39 25.87 -23.18
C ILE A 388 20.02 25.09 -22.02
N GLU A 389 19.74 25.54 -20.81
CA GLU A 389 20.32 25.03 -19.57
C GLU A 389 19.41 25.31 -18.37
N ALA A 390 19.64 24.61 -17.28
CA ALA A 390 19.15 24.99 -15.96
C ALA A 390 20.34 25.17 -15.01
N THR A 391 20.14 25.96 -13.96
CA THR A 391 21.17 26.27 -12.97
C THR A 391 20.62 26.17 -11.56
N GLU A 392 21.48 25.78 -10.63
CA GLU A 392 21.17 25.69 -9.18
C GLU A 392 19.92 24.84 -8.88
N LEU A 393 19.76 23.71 -9.59
CA LEU A 393 18.68 22.78 -9.29
C LEU A 393 18.83 22.18 -7.89
N LYS A 394 17.70 21.79 -7.29
CA LYS A 394 17.67 21.05 -6.02
C LYS A 394 18.48 19.75 -6.14
N ALA A 395 19.35 19.50 -5.16
CA ALA A 395 20.05 18.23 -5.01
C ALA A 395 19.13 17.18 -4.40
N CYS A 396 19.05 16.01 -5.04
CA CYS A 396 18.14 14.92 -4.66
C CYS A 396 18.90 13.65 -4.24
N LYS A 397 20.21 13.58 -4.51
CA LYS A 397 21.04 12.41 -4.22
C LYS A 397 22.04 12.66 -3.07
N PRO A 398 22.49 11.60 -2.37
CA PRO A 398 23.46 11.73 -1.26
C PRO A 398 24.80 12.36 -1.65
N ASN A 399 25.18 12.30 -2.93
CA ASN A 399 26.38 12.97 -3.46
C ASN A 399 26.19 14.49 -3.66
N GLY A 400 25.03 15.04 -3.32
CA GLY A 400 24.68 16.45 -3.52
C GLY A 400 24.44 16.83 -4.98
N LYS A 401 24.12 15.86 -5.85
CA LYS A 401 23.79 16.05 -7.28
C LYS A 401 22.40 15.50 -7.60
N SER A 402 22.02 15.59 -8.87
CA SER A 402 20.81 15.04 -9.46
C SER A 402 21.11 14.56 -10.89
N ASN A 403 20.26 13.74 -11.46
CA ASN A 403 20.20 13.33 -12.86
C ASN A 403 19.06 14.06 -13.60
N PRO A 404 19.15 15.38 -13.83
CA PRO A 404 18.02 16.16 -14.32
C PRO A 404 17.67 15.90 -15.79
N TYR A 405 16.38 15.95 -16.08
CA TYR A 405 15.80 16.14 -17.40
C TYR A 405 14.63 17.10 -17.35
N CYS A 406 14.28 17.66 -18.50
CA CYS A 406 13.20 18.63 -18.65
C CYS A 406 12.08 18.04 -19.51
N GLU A 407 10.84 18.14 -19.04
CA GLU A 407 9.64 17.96 -19.84
C GLU A 407 9.06 19.34 -20.19
N VAL A 408 8.81 19.56 -21.48
CA VAL A 408 8.15 20.77 -22.00
C VAL A 408 6.83 20.35 -22.60
N SER A 409 5.71 20.92 -22.12
CA SER A 409 4.37 20.57 -22.57
C SER A 409 3.50 21.80 -22.86
N MET A 410 2.54 21.66 -23.78
CA MET A 410 1.54 22.68 -24.09
C MET A 410 0.26 21.97 -24.55
N GLY A 411 -0.76 22.00 -23.70
CA GLY A 411 -1.94 21.17 -23.85
C GLY A 411 -1.55 19.69 -23.87
N SER A 412 -1.86 18.99 -24.96
CA SER A 412 -1.54 17.56 -25.13
C SER A 412 -0.26 17.28 -25.93
N GLN A 413 0.50 18.32 -26.30
CA GLN A 413 1.84 18.20 -26.88
C GLN A 413 2.86 18.16 -25.74
N SER A 414 3.79 17.20 -25.75
CA SER A 414 4.88 17.11 -24.77
C SER A 414 6.18 16.61 -25.43
N TYR A 415 7.31 17.14 -24.97
CA TYR A 415 8.66 16.79 -25.39
C TYR A 415 9.56 16.67 -24.17
N THR A 416 10.49 15.72 -24.19
CA THR A 416 11.40 15.47 -23.06
C THR A 416 12.85 15.54 -23.52
N THR A 417 13.70 16.22 -22.76
CA THR A 417 15.15 16.25 -23.01
C THR A 417 15.78 14.91 -22.64
N ARG A 418 17.02 14.69 -23.06
CA ARG A 418 17.86 13.65 -22.46
C ARG A 418 18.11 13.95 -20.97
N THR A 419 18.30 12.91 -20.19
CA THR A 419 18.81 12.99 -18.82
C THR A 419 20.31 13.24 -18.82
N LEU A 420 20.78 14.14 -17.96
CA LEU A 420 22.21 14.40 -17.75
C LEU A 420 22.61 13.93 -16.34
N PRO A 421 23.65 13.10 -16.19
CA PRO A 421 24.00 12.54 -14.89
C PRO A 421 24.74 13.55 -13.99
N ASP A 422 24.56 13.41 -12.68
CA ASP A 422 25.34 14.04 -11.61
C ASP A 422 25.60 15.55 -11.77
N THR A 423 24.57 16.32 -12.11
CA THR A 423 24.67 17.77 -12.29
C THR A 423 23.46 18.53 -11.75
N LEU A 424 23.73 19.69 -11.15
CA LEU A 424 22.70 20.68 -10.79
C LEU A 424 22.63 21.83 -11.81
N ASN A 425 23.52 21.82 -12.81
CA ASN A 425 23.62 22.83 -13.85
C ASN A 425 23.62 22.19 -15.25
N PRO A 426 22.57 21.45 -15.62
CA PRO A 426 22.49 20.73 -16.89
C PRO A 426 22.44 21.67 -18.09
N LYS A 427 23.14 21.31 -19.17
CA LYS A 427 23.11 22.02 -20.48
C LYS A 427 22.61 21.07 -21.57
N TRP A 428 21.35 21.21 -21.95
CA TRP A 428 20.72 20.33 -22.94
C TRP A 428 20.87 20.82 -24.37
N ASN A 429 20.72 22.14 -24.59
CA ASN A 429 20.60 22.74 -25.93
C ASN A 429 19.55 21.99 -26.80
N PHE A 430 18.37 21.77 -26.21
CA PHE A 430 17.29 20.96 -26.80
C PHE A 430 16.24 21.85 -27.46
N ASN A 431 15.86 21.51 -28.70
CA ASN A 431 14.88 22.26 -29.47
C ASN A 431 13.61 21.42 -29.66
N CYS A 432 12.44 22.01 -29.43
CA CYS A 432 11.15 21.43 -29.76
C CYS A 432 10.21 22.48 -30.36
N GLN A 433 9.16 22.00 -31.05
CA GLN A 433 8.18 22.86 -31.71
C GLN A 433 6.78 22.48 -31.22
N PHE A 434 5.99 23.49 -30.87
CA PHE A 434 4.58 23.33 -30.53
C PHE A 434 3.70 24.02 -31.57
N PHE A 435 2.56 23.41 -31.89
CA PHE A 435 1.48 24.07 -32.63
C PHE A 435 0.56 24.78 -31.65
N ILE A 436 0.25 26.04 -31.94
CA ILE A 436 -0.62 26.87 -31.11
C ILE A 436 -2.05 26.69 -31.59
N LYS A 437 -2.95 26.32 -30.68
CA LYS A 437 -4.38 26.22 -30.95
C LYS A 437 -5.08 27.52 -30.61
N ASP A 438 -4.77 28.08 -29.44
CA ASP A 438 -5.36 29.31 -28.94
C ASP A 438 -4.30 30.13 -28.21
N LEU A 439 -4.04 31.32 -28.73
CA LEU A 439 -3.01 32.21 -28.21
C LEU A 439 -3.24 32.66 -26.77
N TYR A 440 -4.50 32.76 -26.33
CA TYR A 440 -4.87 33.25 -25.01
C TYR A 440 -5.06 32.13 -23.99
N GLN A 441 -5.37 30.91 -24.44
CA GLN A 441 -5.56 29.75 -23.57
C GLN A 441 -4.33 28.83 -23.49
N ASP A 442 -3.49 28.79 -24.53
CA ASP A 442 -2.31 27.94 -24.52
C ASP A 442 -1.26 28.48 -23.54
N VAL A 443 -0.79 27.58 -22.68
CA VAL A 443 0.26 27.83 -21.69
C VAL A 443 1.36 26.79 -21.89
N LEU A 444 2.59 27.25 -22.04
CA LEU A 444 3.76 26.40 -22.08
C LEU A 444 4.18 26.05 -20.65
N CYS A 445 4.17 24.78 -20.31
CA CYS A 445 4.66 24.28 -19.03
C CYS A 445 6.04 23.66 -19.23
N ILE A 446 7.00 24.05 -18.39
CA ILE A 446 8.34 23.51 -18.38
C ILE A 446 8.58 22.94 -16.98
N THR A 447 8.70 21.62 -16.92
CA THR A 447 8.84 20.88 -15.67
C THR A 447 10.19 20.17 -15.63
N MET A 448 10.85 20.27 -14.50
CA MET A 448 12.15 19.65 -14.23
C MET A 448 11.96 18.41 -13.36
N PHE A 449 12.66 17.33 -13.69
CA PHE A 449 12.62 16.07 -12.95
C PHE A 449 14.04 15.51 -12.74
N ASP A 450 14.27 14.86 -11.61
CA ASP A 450 15.41 13.97 -11.37
C ASP A 450 15.02 12.55 -11.74
N ARG A 451 15.77 11.93 -12.64
CA ARG A 451 15.48 10.56 -13.06
C ARG A 451 15.88 9.56 -11.97
N ASP A 452 14.97 8.66 -11.61
CA ASP A 452 15.22 7.58 -10.66
C ASP A 452 14.85 6.19 -11.24
N GLN A 453 15.77 5.24 -11.08
CA GLN A 453 15.67 3.92 -11.67
C GLN A 453 14.71 3.00 -10.89
N PHE A 454 14.57 3.21 -9.58
CA PHE A 454 13.86 2.30 -8.67
C PHE A 454 12.53 2.87 -8.17
N SER A 455 12.32 4.17 -8.33
CA SER A 455 11.17 4.91 -7.83
C SER A 455 10.78 6.02 -8.81
N PRO A 456 9.55 6.56 -8.71
CA PRO A 456 9.12 7.65 -9.58
C PRO A 456 10.08 8.85 -9.54
N ASP A 457 10.33 9.44 -10.71
CA ASP A 457 11.20 10.61 -10.87
C ASP A 457 10.84 11.76 -9.91
N GLU A 458 11.84 12.35 -9.27
CA GLU A 458 11.62 13.41 -8.28
C GLU A 458 11.40 14.76 -8.97
N PHE A 459 10.39 15.51 -8.52
CA PHE A 459 10.09 16.83 -9.05
C PHE A 459 11.15 17.86 -8.61
N LEU A 460 11.74 18.55 -9.59
CA LEU A 460 12.79 19.57 -9.39
C LEU A 460 12.28 21.00 -9.63
N GLY A 461 10.97 21.18 -9.79
CA GLY A 461 10.35 22.49 -10.01
C GLY A 461 9.72 22.64 -11.39
N ARG A 462 8.86 23.65 -11.54
CA ARG A 462 8.20 23.97 -12.81
C ARG A 462 8.07 25.46 -13.05
N THR A 463 7.91 25.84 -14.31
CA THR A 463 7.54 27.20 -14.69
C THR A 463 6.51 27.16 -15.81
N GLU A 464 5.62 28.14 -15.82
CA GLU A 464 4.51 28.22 -16.77
C GLU A 464 4.56 29.57 -17.49
N VAL A 465 4.47 29.55 -18.82
CA VAL A 465 4.57 30.74 -19.66
C VAL A 465 3.37 30.79 -20.62
N PRO A 466 2.39 31.66 -20.37
CA PRO A 466 1.28 31.87 -21.31
C PRO A 466 1.80 32.32 -22.68
N VAL A 467 1.30 31.73 -23.77
CA VAL A 467 1.78 32.07 -25.13
C VAL A 467 1.48 33.54 -25.47
N ALA A 468 0.35 34.08 -24.99
CA ALA A 468 0.03 35.50 -25.10
C ALA A 468 1.13 36.42 -24.53
N LYS A 469 1.80 36.01 -23.44
CA LYS A 469 2.91 36.77 -22.84
C LYS A 469 4.14 36.76 -23.75
N ILE A 470 4.45 35.59 -24.32
CA ILE A 470 5.55 35.43 -25.28
C ILE A 470 5.34 36.35 -26.50
N ARG A 471 4.11 36.41 -27.05
CA ARG A 471 3.78 37.30 -28.17
C ARG A 471 4.12 38.76 -27.86
N THR A 472 3.57 39.29 -26.77
CA THR A 472 3.72 40.71 -26.42
C THR A 472 5.19 41.12 -26.26
N GLU A 473 6.03 40.20 -25.77
CA GLU A 473 7.45 40.46 -25.59
C GLU A 473 8.24 40.32 -26.90
N GLN A 474 7.87 39.38 -27.77
CA GLN A 474 8.49 39.17 -29.07
C GLN A 474 8.18 40.29 -30.07
N GLU A 475 6.97 40.86 -30.04
CA GLU A 475 6.56 42.00 -30.90
C GLU A 475 7.55 43.18 -30.83
N ASN A 476 8.27 43.33 -29.72
CA ASN A 476 9.19 44.43 -29.50
C ASN A 476 10.66 44.11 -29.84
N LYS A 477 11.07 42.84 -29.92
CA LYS A 477 12.50 42.44 -29.88
C LYS A 477 12.87 41.19 -30.70
N GLY A 478 11.93 40.55 -31.39
CA GLY A 478 12.17 39.25 -32.05
C GLY A 478 12.26 38.10 -31.05
N PRO A 479 12.87 36.95 -31.43
CA PRO A 479 13.02 35.80 -30.53
C PRO A 479 13.71 36.17 -29.21
N THR A 480 13.12 35.77 -28.08
CA THR A 480 13.60 36.18 -26.75
C THR A 480 14.19 35.01 -25.97
N THR A 481 15.35 35.22 -25.36
CA THR A 481 15.92 34.30 -24.36
C THR A 481 15.55 34.81 -22.98
N LYS A 482 15.05 33.92 -22.13
CA LYS A 482 14.61 34.22 -20.78
C LYS A 482 15.25 33.30 -19.77
N ARG A 483 15.48 33.86 -18.59
CA ARG A 483 15.76 33.13 -17.37
C ARG A 483 14.49 33.09 -16.53
N LEU A 484 13.98 31.90 -16.27
CA LEU A 484 12.73 31.67 -15.55
C LEU A 484 13.02 30.96 -14.25
N LEU A 485 12.44 31.45 -13.16
CA LEU A 485 12.51 30.76 -11.87
C LEU A 485 11.65 29.50 -11.91
N LEU A 486 12.14 28.43 -11.30
CA LEU A 486 11.36 27.24 -11.03
C LEU A 486 10.55 27.45 -9.74
N HIS A 487 9.24 27.23 -9.83
CA HIS A 487 8.30 27.33 -8.74
C HIS A 487 8.09 25.96 -8.07
N GLU A 488 7.53 25.98 -6.85
CA GLU A 488 7.29 24.80 -5.99
C GLU A 488 8.57 24.06 -5.56
N VAL A 489 9.71 24.73 -5.69
CA VAL A 489 11.03 24.25 -5.27
C VAL A 489 11.80 25.42 -4.63
N SER A 490 12.76 25.10 -3.75
CA SER A 490 13.54 26.11 -3.02
C SER A 490 14.61 26.82 -3.86
N THR A 491 15.03 26.22 -4.97
CA THR A 491 16.15 26.66 -5.81
C THR A 491 15.92 26.21 -7.25
N GLY A 492 16.54 26.90 -8.20
CA GLY A 492 16.55 26.48 -9.61
C GLY A 492 16.03 27.55 -10.57
N GLU A 493 16.79 27.76 -11.64
CA GLU A 493 16.42 28.62 -12.75
C GLU A 493 16.61 27.86 -14.07
N ILE A 494 15.80 28.18 -15.08
CA ILE A 494 15.92 27.61 -16.43
C ILE A 494 16.05 28.71 -17.48
N TRP A 495 16.98 28.50 -18.42
CA TRP A 495 17.26 29.37 -19.55
C TRP A 495 16.61 28.81 -20.81
N VAL A 496 15.66 29.57 -21.36
CA VAL A 496 14.82 29.11 -22.46
C VAL A 496 14.69 30.23 -23.49
N ARG A 497 14.83 29.90 -24.77
CA ARG A 497 14.57 30.82 -25.87
C ARG A 497 13.26 30.46 -26.56
N PHE A 498 12.45 31.48 -26.82
CA PHE A 498 11.17 31.40 -27.49
C PHE A 498 11.22 32.10 -28.85
N ASP A 499 10.70 31.44 -29.87
CA ASP A 499 10.43 32.03 -31.18
C ASP A 499 9.01 31.64 -31.65
N LEU A 500 8.10 32.58 -31.51
CA LEU A 500 6.70 32.49 -31.87
C LEU A 500 6.47 32.96 -33.31
N GLN A 501 5.82 32.12 -34.12
CA GLN A 501 5.41 32.45 -35.49
C GLN A 501 3.94 32.10 -35.68
N LEU A 502 3.10 33.11 -35.87
CA LEU A 502 1.69 32.91 -36.20
C LEU A 502 1.55 32.68 -37.71
N PHE A 503 0.66 31.79 -38.12
CA PHE A 503 0.39 31.56 -39.53
C PHE A 503 -0.52 32.68 -40.04
N ASP A 504 -0.06 33.39 -41.07
CA ASP A 504 -0.87 34.40 -41.73
C ASP A 504 -2.11 33.76 -42.37
N ARG A 505 -3.29 34.34 -42.11
CA ARG A 505 -4.56 33.97 -42.76
C ARG A 505 -4.56 34.13 -44.28
N LYS A 506 -3.48 34.64 -44.90
CA LYS A 506 -3.39 34.91 -46.34
C LYS A 506 -2.83 33.75 -47.19
N THR A 507 -2.39 32.65 -46.59
CA THR A 507 -1.75 31.53 -47.32
C THR A 507 -2.49 30.19 -47.21
N LEU A 508 -3.73 30.21 -46.71
CA LEU A 508 -4.65 29.07 -46.76
C LEU A 508 -5.79 29.39 -47.74
N VAL A 509 -5.49 29.28 -49.04
CA VAL A 509 -6.49 29.13 -50.12
C VAL A 509 -6.06 27.95 -50.97
#